data_AF-A0A7Y3MWJ6-F1
#
_entry.id   AF-A0A7Y3MWJ6-F1
#
_cell.length_a   1.000
_cell.length_b   1.000
_cell.length_c   1.000
_cell.angle_alpha   90.00
_cell.angle_beta   90.00
_cell.angle_gamma   90.00
#
_symmetry.space_group_name_H-M   'P 1'
#
loop_
_entity.id
_entity.type
_entity.pdbx_description
1 polymer ?
#
loop_
_entity_poly.entity_id
_entity_poly.type
_entity_poly.pdbx_seq_one_letter_code
_entity_poly.pdbx_strand_id
1 'polypeptide(L)' 'SGAGALVVEISSALSRVTGLTGGDVILAVNNRQVRTAQEAADVLEATKRQGRQFILVFERGGRTIRTGLLEWR' A
#
# COMPACT_ATOMS: atom_id res chain seq x y z
N SER A 1 19.09 1.21 3.34
CA SER A 1 17.77 1.14 3.97
C SER A 1 16.78 1.85 3.07
N GLY A 2 15.93 1.11 2.36
CA GLY A 2 14.88 1.72 1.54
C GLY A 2 13.82 2.31 2.47
N ALA A 3 13.49 3.59 2.33
CA ALA A 3 12.41 4.22 3.08
C ALA A 3 11.06 3.69 2.60
N GLY A 4 10.13 3.44 3.52
CA GLY A 4 8.79 2.93 3.20
C GLY A 4 8.23 2.03 4.29
N ALA A 5 7.12 1.35 3.98
CA ALA A 5 6.47 0.39 4.87
C ALA A 5 6.56 -1.03 4.29
N LEU A 6 7.28 -1.92 4.96
CA LEU A 6 7.39 -3.32 4.57
C LEU A 6 6.07 -4.06 4.80
N VAL A 7 5.58 -4.73 3.76
CA VAL A 7 4.47 -5.68 3.85
C VAL A 7 5.04 -7.00 4.37
N VAL A 8 4.74 -7.34 5.62
CA VAL A 8 5.12 -8.62 6.20
C VAL A 8 4.11 -9.70 5.82
N GLU A 9 2.82 -9.38 5.95
CA GLU A 9 1.71 -10.27 5.62
C GLU A 9 0.59 -9.49 4.95
N ILE A 10 -0.22 -10.20 4.17
CA ILE A 10 -1.41 -9.69 3.52
C ILE A 10 -2.43 -10.81 3.31
N SER A 11 -3.71 -10.49 3.42
CA SER A 11 -4.77 -11.46 3.17
C SER A 11 -4.78 -11.91 1.71
N SER A 12 -5.19 -13.16 1.45
CA SER A 12 -5.25 -13.69 0.09
C SER A 12 -6.23 -12.90 -0.81
N ALA A 13 -7.30 -12.36 -0.22
CA ALA A 13 -8.25 -11.50 -0.92
C ALA A 13 -7.59 -10.19 -1.38
N LEU A 14 -6.92 -9.47 -0.46
CA LEU A 14 -6.25 -8.21 -0.82
C LEU A 14 -5.07 -8.45 -1.76
N SER A 15 -4.32 -9.53 -1.57
CA SER A 15 -3.24 -9.92 -2.47
C SER A 15 -3.73 -10.13 -3.91
N ARG A 16 -4.86 -10.82 -4.10
CA ARG A 16 -5.45 -11.02 -5.44
C ARG A 16 -5.87 -9.73 -6.12
N VAL A 17 -6.43 -8.78 -5.38
CA VAL A 17 -6.95 -7.54 -5.99
C VAL A 17 -5.85 -6.49 -6.19
N THR A 18 -4.92 -6.39 -5.24
CA THR A 18 -3.86 -5.37 -5.28
C THR A 18 -2.59 -5.84 -5.98
N GLY A 19 -2.36 -7.15 -6.03
CA GLY A 19 -1.10 -7.76 -6.45
C GLY A 19 0.01 -7.71 -5.40
N LEU A 20 -0.25 -7.13 -4.21
CA LEU A 20 0.71 -7.07 -3.12
C LEU A 20 1.00 -8.48 -2.55
N THR A 21 2.25 -8.69 -2.15
CA THR A 21 2.72 -9.89 -1.47
C THR A 21 3.64 -9.53 -0.31
N GLY A 22 3.90 -10.48 0.58
CA GLY A 22 4.95 -10.32 1.58
C GLY A 22 6.29 -10.00 0.91
N GLY A 23 7.03 -9.05 1.49
CA GLY A 23 8.31 -8.55 0.96
C GLY A 23 8.19 -7.27 0.12
N ASP A 24 7.00 -6.82 -0.25
CA ASP A 24 6.83 -5.52 -0.91
C ASP A 24 7.07 -4.36 0.06
N VAL A 25 7.56 -3.23 -0.46
CA VAL A 25 7.72 -2.00 0.32
C VAL A 25 6.78 -0.94 -0.22
N ILE A 26 5.76 -0.55 0.56
CA ILE A 26 4.85 0.54 0.20
C ILE A 26 5.61 1.87 0.30
N LEU A 27 5.56 2.63 -0.79
CA LEU A 27 6.21 3.93 -0.96
C LEU A 27 5.23 5.10 -0.95
N ALA A 28 3.98 4.87 -1.37
CA ALA A 28 2.94 5.88 -1.33
C ALA A 28 1.52 5.30 -1.28
N VAL A 29 0.60 6.07 -0.70
CA VAL A 29 -0.85 5.84 -0.69
C VAL A 29 -1.54 7.11 -1.13
N ASN A 30 -2.38 7.07 -2.17
CA ASN A 30 -3.18 8.21 -2.65
C ASN A 30 -2.38 9.52 -2.83
N ASN A 31 -1.29 9.45 -3.59
CA ASN A 31 -0.34 10.54 -3.86
C ASN A 31 0.43 11.07 -2.63
N ARG A 32 0.28 10.44 -1.46
CA ARG A 32 1.09 10.73 -0.28
C ARG A 32 2.22 9.74 -0.15
N GLN A 33 3.46 10.24 -0.19
CA GLN A 33 4.64 9.44 0.10
C GLN A 33 4.63 9.00 1.57
N VAL A 34 5.07 7.76 1.81
CA VAL A 34 5.23 7.19 3.15
C VAL A 34 6.66 6.67 3.28
N ARG A 35 7.29 6.93 4.43
CA ARG A 35 8.68 6.54 4.73
C ARG A 35 8.77 5.53 5.87
N THR A 36 7.69 5.34 6.60
CA THR A 36 7.60 4.42 7.75
C THR A 36 6.31 3.63 7.73
N ALA A 37 6.30 2.50 8.45
CA ALA A 37 5.08 1.71 8.67
C ALA A 37 3.96 2.52 9.35
N GLN A 38 4.31 3.38 10.31
CA GLN A 38 3.34 4.22 11.01
C GLN A 38 2.68 5.22 10.06
N GLU A 39 3.46 5.91 9.22
CA GLU A 39 2.91 6.83 8.21
C GLU A 39 1.96 6.11 7.26
N ALA A 40 2.33 4.91 6.79
CA ALA A 40 1.47 4.11 5.93
C ALA A 40 0.14 3.76 6.62
N ALA A 41 0.17 3.31 7.87
CA ALA A 41 -1.02 3.01 8.65
C ALA A 41 -1.93 4.24 8.79
N ASP A 42 -1.35 5.41 9.11
CA ASP A 42 -2.09 6.65 9.28
C ASP A 42 -2.78 7.10 7.97
N VAL A 43 -2.10 6.99 6.82
CA VAL A 43 -2.69 7.34 5.52
C VAL A 43 -3.77 6.35 5.10
N LEU A 44 -3.58 5.05 5.35
CA LEU A 44 -4.57 4.03 5.04
C LEU A 44 -5.86 4.25 5.84
N GLU A 45 -5.73 4.47 7.15
CA GLU A 45 -6.87 4.73 8.04
C GLU A 45 -7.58 6.04 7.69
N ALA A 46 -6.84 7.11 7.37
CA ALA A 46 -7.43 8.35 6.90
C ALA A 46 -8.19 8.17 5.58
N THR A 47 -7.63 7.41 4.63
CA THR A 47 -8.28 7.12 3.34
C THR A 47 -9.56 6.32 3.54
N LYS A 48 -9.52 5.30 4.40
CA LYS A 48 -10.68 4.49 4.77
C LYS A 48 -11.81 5.34 5.36
N ARG A 49 -11.50 6.20 6.33
CA ARG A 49 -12.48 7.12 6.95
C ARG A 49 -13.11 8.09 5.95
N GLN A 50 -12.36 8.49 4.91
CA GLN A 50 -12.86 9.35 3.85
C GLN A 50 -13.70 8.60 2.80
N GLY A 51 -13.83 7.28 2.89
CA GLY A 51 -14.55 6.47 1.89
C GLY A 51 -13.90 6.54 0.50
N ARG A 52 -12.60 6.86 0.43
CA ARG A 52 -11.88 7.01 -0.85
C ARG A 52 -11.28 5.69 -1.29
N GLN A 53 -11.15 5.54 -2.60
CA GLN A 53 -10.41 4.44 -3.20
C GLN A 53 -8.91 4.51 -2.84
N PHE A 54 -8.24 3.37 -2.85
CA PHE A 54 -6.80 3.30 -2.58
C PHE A 54 -6.01 3.20 -3.88
N ILE A 55 -5.01 4.05 -4.00
CA ILE A 55 -3.95 3.93 -5.01
C ILE A 55 -2.65 3.71 -4.24
N LEU A 56 -2.04 2.55 -4.44
CA LEU A 56 -0.79 2.18 -3.80
C LEU A 56 0.35 2.22 -4.81
N VAL A 57 1.50 2.69 -4.35
CA VAL A 57 2.78 2.57 -5.06
C VAL A 57 3.71 1.79 -4.15
N PHE A 58 4.32 0.73 -4.66
CA PHE A 58 5.21 -0.14 -3.89
C PHE A 58 6.41 -0.60 -4.71
N GLU A 59 7.48 -0.96 -4.02
CA GLU A 59 8.67 -1.57 -4.61
C GLU A 59 8.64 -3.09 -4.47
N ARG A 60 8.99 -3.80 -5.55
CA ARG A 60 9.28 -5.23 -5.56
C ARG A 60 10.53 -5.51 -6.39
N GLY A 61 11.60 -6.00 -5.74
CA GLY A 61 12.85 -6.33 -6.42
C GLY A 61 13.43 -5.17 -7.23
N GLY A 62 13.42 -3.96 -6.68
CA GLY A 62 13.90 -2.75 -7.36
C GLY A 62 12.94 -2.16 -8.42
N ARG A 63 11.75 -2.75 -8.61
CA ARG A 63 10.73 -2.24 -9.54
C ARG A 63 9.63 -1.53 -8.78
N THR A 64 9.27 -0.33 -9.23
CA THR A 64 8.11 0.39 -8.71
C THR A 64 6.84 -0.04 -9.44
N ILE A 65 5.84 -0.47 -8.68
CA ILE A 65 4.54 -0.94 -9.16
C ILE A 65 3.46 -0.02 -8.59
N ARG A 66 2.49 0.35 -9.43
CA ARG A 66 1.32 1.15 -9.02
C ARG A 66 0.06 0.31 -9.21
N THR A 67 -0.75 0.21 -8.17
CA THR A 67 -2.00 -0.55 -8.17
C THR A 67 -3.14 0.29 -7.60
N GLY A 68 -4.35 0.10 -8.11
CA GLY A 68 -5.56 0.77 -7.65
C GLY A 68 -6.56 -0.26 -7.15
N LEU A 69 -7.11 -0.02 -5.97
CA LEU A 69 -8.19 -0.82 -5.39
C LEU A 69 -9.49 -0.04 -5.55
N LEU A 70 -10.23 -0.33 -6.62
CA LEU A 70 -11.60 0.10 -6.78
C LEU A 70 -12.49 -0.87 -5.97
N GLU A 71 -13.19 -0.32 -4.98
CA GLU A 71 -14.17 -0.97 -4.08
C GLU A 71 -13.63 -1.80 -2.91
N TRP A 72 -14.01 -1.38 -1.69
CA TRP A 72 -14.23 -2.25 -0.54
C TRP A 72 -15.75 -2.35 -0.42
N ARG A 73 -16.32 -3.50 -0.74
CA ARG A 73 -17.72 -3.84 -0.49
C ARG A 73 -17.79 -4.97 0.52
#